data_AF-A0A959NL74-F1
#
_entry.id   AF-A0A959NL74-F1
#
_cell.length_a   1.000
_cell.length_b   1.000
_cell.length_c   1.000
_cell.angle_alpha   90.00
_cell.angle_beta   90.00
_cell.angle_gamma   90.00
#
_symmetry.space_group_name_H-M   'P 1'
#
loop_
_entity.id
_entity.type
_entity.pdbx_description
1 polymer ?
#
loop_
_entity_poly.entity_id
_entity_poly.type
_entity_poly.pdbx_seq_one_letter_code
_entity_poly.pdbx_strand_id
1 'polypeptide(L)'
;MNDSKKNIKEEEIITERFIDTVCKQIAENKSVRKTLPLRGRLHIDRPLPFLVVYRRPVKRIDHGTDKLVKGEASYLIASASRKIKAGVSKLVQNIIVQIASEHKAFLILEVWTKKNNQLNSNNHAGILKPSITLKISKTHFPTETVEALQKGLSSIYLLRQKINVEVLYDNSQWPEKMHSLVPNNFGKANNCYLIGIEIDPIFQNAITGDIFPLVLRKLHQGLSKALKLGVFQFSHNQTTLRPTNYQSLGRRAMVKAVWEVDQKLAEISNAYDFLLLVTPINIDQSWNKFLSSKFEKSPIFYYRPIPINPSALKTKLYGIPIEQIEDPTLSNLFYEKQVELEKTLSMLRDRRTRNF
;
A
#
# COMPACT_ATOMS: atom_id res chain seq x y z
N MET A 1 17.01 -40.03 10.20
CA MET A 1 15.55 -39.77 10.33
C MET A 1 15.17 -38.80 11.47
N ASN A 2 16.11 -38.44 12.37
CA ASN A 2 15.87 -37.44 13.43
C ASN A 2 16.16 -35.98 13.01
N ASP A 3 17.06 -35.74 12.05
CA ASP A 3 17.38 -34.36 11.61
C ASP A 3 16.28 -33.72 10.75
N SER A 4 15.59 -34.52 9.92
CA SER A 4 14.48 -34.01 9.08
C SER A 4 13.26 -33.60 9.91
N LYS A 5 13.00 -34.24 11.07
CA LYS A 5 11.93 -33.83 12.00
C LYS A 5 12.33 -32.65 12.88
N LYS A 6 13.64 -32.44 13.12
CA LYS A 6 14.18 -31.31 13.88
C LYS A 6 14.10 -30.01 13.05
N ASN A 7 14.45 -30.07 11.76
CA ASN A 7 14.30 -28.95 10.82
C ASN A 7 12.84 -28.51 10.62
N ILE A 8 11.88 -29.45 10.51
CA ILE A 8 10.45 -29.10 10.35
C ILE A 8 9.88 -28.43 11.62
N LYS A 9 10.37 -28.79 12.82
CA LYS A 9 9.93 -28.16 14.08
C LYS A 9 10.48 -26.75 14.28
N GLU A 10 11.69 -26.47 13.80
CA GLU A 10 12.28 -25.12 13.86
C GLU A 10 11.57 -24.13 12.91
N GLU A 11 10.97 -24.62 11.82
CA GLU A 11 10.16 -23.80 10.90
C GLU A 11 8.78 -23.40 11.46
N GLU A 12 8.34 -23.99 12.59
CA GLU A 12 7.01 -23.74 13.17
C GLU A 12 7.02 -22.75 14.35
N ILE A 13 8.18 -22.33 14.88
CA ILE A 13 8.27 -21.54 16.12
C ILE A 13 9.18 -20.32 15.93
N ILE A 14 8.86 -19.22 16.60
CA ILE A 14 9.74 -18.04 16.69
C ILE A 14 10.65 -18.23 17.90
N THR A 15 11.95 -18.44 17.65
CA THR A 15 12.96 -18.72 18.68
C THR A 15 13.51 -17.45 19.31
N GLU A 16 14.08 -17.54 20.52
CA GLU A 16 14.77 -16.41 21.17
C GLU A 16 15.90 -15.85 20.29
N ARG A 17 16.73 -16.74 19.72
CA ARG A 17 17.81 -16.36 18.80
C ARG A 17 17.31 -15.55 17.60
N PHE A 18 16.12 -15.85 17.09
CA PHE A 18 15.50 -15.07 16.02
C PHE A 18 15.16 -13.65 16.51
N ILE A 19 14.54 -13.54 17.70
CA ILE A 19 14.17 -12.25 18.31
C ILE A 19 15.43 -11.42 18.58
N ASP A 20 16.47 -12.01 19.18
CA ASP A 20 17.75 -11.35 19.47
C ASP A 20 18.40 -10.81 18.18
N THR A 21 18.35 -11.60 17.10
CA THR A 21 18.87 -11.17 15.79
C THR A 21 18.11 -9.96 15.26
N VAL A 22 16.77 -9.95 15.39
CA VAL A 22 15.94 -8.81 15.00
C VAL A 22 16.28 -7.58 15.83
N CYS A 23 16.33 -7.69 17.16
CA CYS A 23 16.67 -6.59 18.06
C CYS A 23 18.06 -6.03 17.79
N LYS A 24 19.06 -6.89 17.55
CA LYS A 24 20.41 -6.47 17.17
C LYS A 24 20.41 -5.67 15.87
N GLN A 25 19.68 -6.11 14.85
CA GLN A 25 19.58 -5.37 13.58
C GLN A 25 18.93 -4.00 13.78
N ILE A 26 17.87 -3.91 14.59
CA ILE A 26 17.20 -2.65 14.92
C ILE A 26 18.16 -1.72 15.68
N ALA A 27 18.89 -2.23 16.68
CA ALA A 27 19.87 -1.48 17.45
C ALA A 27 21.00 -0.89 16.58
N GLU A 28 21.43 -1.65 15.57
CA GLU A 28 22.45 -1.22 14.60
C GLU A 28 21.90 -0.35 13.47
N ASN A 29 20.64 0.12 13.55
CA ASN A 29 19.97 0.89 12.49
C ASN A 29 19.93 0.19 11.12
N LYS A 30 19.97 -1.14 11.10
CA LYS A 30 19.92 -1.95 9.87
C LYS A 30 18.48 -2.35 9.53
N SER A 31 18.18 -2.40 8.24
CA SER A 31 16.88 -2.89 7.78
C SER A 31 16.66 -4.35 8.17
N VAL A 32 15.49 -4.66 8.73
CA VAL A 32 15.06 -6.03 9.05
C VAL A 32 14.16 -6.55 7.94
N ARG A 33 14.52 -7.70 7.36
CA ARG A 33 13.69 -8.44 6.40
C ARG A 33 13.76 -9.92 6.73
N LYS A 34 12.76 -10.44 7.44
CA LYS A 34 12.75 -11.81 7.94
C LYS A 34 11.44 -12.51 7.60
N THR A 35 11.53 -13.76 7.18
CA THR A 35 10.38 -14.67 7.07
C THR A 35 10.06 -15.22 8.45
N LEU A 36 8.77 -15.28 8.77
CA LEU A 36 8.26 -15.91 9.99
C LEU A 36 7.58 -17.23 9.62
N PRO A 37 7.44 -18.16 10.58
CA PRO A 37 6.63 -19.37 10.43
C PRO A 37 5.24 -19.11 9.82
N LEU A 38 4.68 -20.14 9.17
CA LEU A 38 3.33 -20.10 8.59
C LEU A 38 3.11 -18.95 7.59
N ARG A 39 4.11 -18.70 6.74
CA ARG A 39 4.11 -17.65 5.70
C ARG A 39 3.93 -16.24 6.29
N GLY A 40 4.56 -15.98 7.42
CA GLY A 40 4.67 -14.64 8.00
C GLY A 40 5.88 -13.88 7.48
N ARG A 41 5.91 -12.57 7.72
CA ARG A 41 7.00 -11.67 7.30
C ARG A 41 7.09 -10.49 8.23
N LEU A 42 8.31 -10.17 8.67
CA LEU A 42 8.64 -8.93 9.37
C LEU A 42 9.51 -8.08 8.44
N HIS A 43 9.13 -6.82 8.31
CA HIS A 43 9.87 -5.83 7.57
C HIS A 43 9.96 -4.54 8.39
N ILE A 44 11.17 -4.08 8.63
CA ILE A 44 11.45 -2.79 9.26
C ILE A 44 12.53 -2.14 8.40
N ASP A 45 12.19 -1.12 7.64
CA ASP A 45 13.12 -0.40 6.77
C ASP A 45 14.16 0.37 7.60
N ARG A 46 13.70 1.00 8.68
CA ARG A 46 14.47 1.70 9.72
C ARG A 46 13.65 1.74 11.02
N PRO A 47 14.24 1.98 12.20
CA PRO A 47 13.54 1.92 13.48
C PRO A 47 12.57 3.10 13.68
N LEU A 48 11.44 3.10 12.96
CA LEU A 48 10.38 4.08 13.17
C LEU A 48 9.50 3.64 14.35
N PRO A 49 8.93 4.59 15.12
CA PRO A 49 8.15 4.29 16.32
C PRO A 49 6.73 3.79 16.01
N PHE A 50 6.57 2.97 14.97
CA PHE A 50 5.32 2.30 14.65
C PHE A 50 5.53 0.93 14.01
N LEU A 51 4.48 0.10 14.06
CA LEU A 51 4.40 -1.17 13.36
C LEU A 51 2.97 -1.39 12.84
N VAL A 52 2.83 -1.57 11.53
CA VAL A 52 1.56 -1.97 10.92
C VAL A 52 1.45 -3.49 10.92
N VAL A 53 0.40 -4.03 11.54
CA VAL A 53 0.28 -5.47 11.79
C VAL A 53 -0.94 -6.04 11.06
N TYR A 54 -0.75 -7.17 10.39
CA TYR A 54 -1.84 -8.02 9.94
C TYR A 54 -1.67 -9.44 10.45
N ARG A 55 -2.65 -9.94 11.20
CA ARG A 55 -2.71 -11.34 11.61
C ARG A 55 -3.66 -12.13 10.72
N ARG A 56 -3.09 -12.95 9.84
CA ARG A 56 -3.84 -13.79 8.91
C ARG A 56 -4.71 -14.80 9.68
N PRO A 57 -6.04 -14.75 9.53
CA PRO A 57 -6.92 -15.69 10.19
C PRO A 57 -6.68 -17.12 9.66
N VAL A 58 -6.79 -18.11 10.55
CA VAL A 58 -6.60 -19.53 10.19
C VAL A 58 -7.92 -20.19 9.78
N LYS A 59 -9.05 -19.68 10.28
CA LYS A 59 -10.38 -20.28 10.11
C LYS A 59 -11.18 -19.72 8.93
N ARG A 60 -10.65 -18.72 8.22
CA ARG A 60 -11.30 -18.13 7.06
C ARG A 60 -10.26 -17.69 6.04
N ILE A 61 -10.67 -17.68 4.79
CA ILE A 61 -9.91 -17.05 3.71
C ILE A 61 -10.02 -15.53 3.87
N ASP A 62 -8.94 -14.83 3.60
CA ASP A 62 -8.82 -13.38 3.73
C ASP A 62 -7.80 -12.82 2.74
N HIS A 63 -8.02 -13.13 1.45
CA HIS A 63 -7.06 -12.80 0.40
C HIS A 63 -7.02 -11.30 0.14
N GLY A 64 -5.81 -10.75 -0.01
CA GLY A 64 -5.61 -9.34 -0.36
C GLY A 64 -5.46 -8.41 0.85
N THR A 65 -5.90 -8.80 2.04
CA THR A 65 -5.69 -8.01 3.27
C THR A 65 -4.20 -7.87 3.61
N ASP A 66 -3.39 -8.89 3.31
CA ASP A 66 -1.94 -8.80 3.43
C ASP A 66 -1.33 -7.72 2.50
N LYS A 67 -1.95 -7.48 1.33
CA LYS A 67 -1.52 -6.46 0.38
C LYS A 67 -1.81 -5.04 0.88
N LEU A 68 -2.75 -4.85 1.80
CA LEU A 68 -3.06 -3.54 2.41
C LEU A 68 -1.99 -3.08 3.41
N VAL A 69 -1.20 -4.02 3.93
CA VAL A 69 -0.15 -3.77 4.93
C VAL A 69 1.25 -3.82 4.30
N LYS A 70 1.44 -4.61 3.24
CA LYS A 70 2.66 -4.58 2.42
C LYS A 70 2.81 -3.19 1.79
N GLY A 71 4.05 -2.70 1.74
CA GLY A 71 4.35 -1.35 1.22
C GLY A 71 4.69 -0.35 2.32
N GLU A 72 4.26 -0.60 3.56
CA GLU A 72 4.63 0.25 4.70
C GLU A 72 6.10 0.08 5.09
N ALA A 73 6.68 1.12 5.72
CA ALA A 73 8.09 1.13 6.13
C ALA A 73 8.37 0.18 7.31
N SER A 74 7.38 -0.09 8.14
CA SER A 74 7.45 -1.00 9.27
C SER A 74 6.16 -1.82 9.33
N TYR A 75 6.24 -3.10 9.00
CA TYR A 75 5.08 -3.99 9.05
C TYR A 75 5.40 -5.43 9.46
N LEU A 76 4.38 -6.08 10.00
CA LEU A 76 4.38 -7.48 10.39
C LEU A 76 3.15 -8.19 9.82
N ILE A 77 3.38 -9.24 9.06
CA ILE A 77 2.36 -10.22 8.69
C ILE A 77 2.65 -11.49 9.48
N ALA A 78 1.69 -11.95 10.27
CA ALA A 78 1.81 -13.18 11.07
C ALA A 78 0.57 -14.05 10.92
N SER A 79 0.69 -15.37 11.13
CA SER A 79 -0.49 -16.23 11.26
C SER A 79 -1.16 -16.01 12.62
N ALA A 80 -2.49 -16.00 12.67
CA ALA A 80 -3.28 -15.99 13.90
C ALA A 80 -3.31 -17.38 14.60
N SER A 81 -2.49 -18.33 14.17
CA SER A 81 -2.39 -19.66 14.78
C SER A 81 -1.96 -19.58 16.24
N ARG A 82 -2.63 -20.35 17.10
CA ARG A 82 -2.29 -20.46 18.53
C ARG A 82 -0.84 -20.92 18.75
N LYS A 83 -0.29 -21.74 17.83
CA LYS A 83 1.08 -22.27 17.90
C LYS A 83 2.15 -21.18 18.02
N ILE A 84 2.00 -20.09 17.27
CA ILE A 84 3.01 -19.01 17.21
C ILE A 84 2.60 -17.76 17.98
N LYS A 85 1.39 -17.73 18.57
CA LYS A 85 0.83 -16.56 19.27
C LYS A 85 1.80 -15.97 20.30
N ALA A 86 2.37 -16.82 21.16
CA ALA A 86 3.29 -16.39 22.20
C ALA A 86 4.59 -15.81 21.61
N GLY A 87 5.18 -16.48 20.61
CA GLY A 87 6.38 -16.02 19.93
C GLY A 87 6.18 -14.70 19.19
N VAL A 88 5.03 -14.52 18.52
CA VAL A 88 4.69 -13.26 17.83
C VAL A 88 4.52 -12.13 18.84
N SER A 89 3.80 -12.37 19.95
CA SER A 89 3.65 -11.37 21.01
C SER A 89 5.00 -11.01 21.64
N LYS A 90 5.87 -11.99 21.90
CA LYS A 90 7.21 -11.76 22.46
C LYS A 90 8.10 -10.97 21.50
N LEU A 91 8.09 -11.32 20.20
CA LEU A 91 8.81 -10.59 19.16
C LEU A 91 8.37 -9.12 19.12
N VAL A 92 7.06 -8.85 19.11
CA VAL A 92 6.52 -7.50 19.06
C VAL A 92 6.88 -6.71 20.32
N GLN A 93 6.78 -7.32 21.51
CA GLN A 93 7.21 -6.69 22.76
C GLN A 93 8.69 -6.28 22.72
N ASN A 94 9.58 -7.14 22.23
CA ASN A 94 11.01 -6.83 22.12
C ASN A 94 11.31 -5.73 21.09
N ILE A 95 10.57 -5.70 19.97
CA ILE A 95 10.64 -4.59 19.00
C ILE A 95 10.22 -3.27 19.66
N ILE A 96 9.13 -3.28 20.43
CA ILE A 96 8.64 -2.10 21.15
C ILE A 96 9.70 -1.61 22.13
N VAL A 97 10.25 -2.46 22.99
CA VAL A 97 11.31 -2.05 23.94
C VAL A 97 12.49 -1.44 23.20
N GLN A 98 12.95 -2.11 22.13
CA GLN A 98 14.11 -1.66 21.38
C GLN A 98 13.89 -0.27 20.76
N ILE A 99 12.76 -0.04 20.10
CA ILE A 99 12.51 1.22 19.37
C ILE A 99 11.98 2.32 20.31
N ALA A 100 11.12 1.99 21.28
CA ALA A 100 10.57 2.95 22.23
C ALA A 100 11.64 3.49 23.19
N SER A 101 12.73 2.75 23.44
CA SER A 101 13.86 3.26 24.23
C SER A 101 14.48 4.53 23.63
N GLU A 102 14.50 4.65 22.30
CA GLU A 102 15.02 5.80 21.57
C GLU A 102 13.93 6.87 21.33
N HIS A 103 12.69 6.44 21.07
CA HIS A 103 11.60 7.32 20.64
C HIS A 103 10.55 7.65 21.71
N LYS A 104 10.68 7.14 22.94
CA LYS A 104 9.79 7.34 24.12
C LYS A 104 8.39 6.73 24.05
N ALA A 105 7.87 6.45 22.86
CA ALA A 105 6.56 5.84 22.64
C ALA A 105 6.55 4.99 21.38
N PHE A 106 5.54 4.13 21.25
CA PHE A 106 5.38 3.25 20.09
C PHE A 106 3.91 3.11 19.67
N LEU A 107 3.65 3.04 18.37
CA LEU A 107 2.30 2.89 17.82
C LEU A 107 2.13 1.57 17.06
N ILE A 108 1.13 0.77 17.45
CA ILE A 108 0.71 -0.41 16.69
C ILE A 108 -0.58 -0.09 15.95
N LEU A 109 -0.58 -0.34 14.65
CA LEU A 109 -1.72 -0.21 13.77
C LEU A 109 -2.10 -1.62 13.29
N GLU A 110 -3.04 -2.28 13.95
CA GLU A 110 -3.49 -3.61 13.53
C GLU A 110 -4.61 -3.48 12.49
N VAL A 111 -4.40 -4.02 11.30
CA VAL A 111 -5.35 -3.95 10.17
C VAL A 111 -5.96 -5.33 9.93
N TRP A 112 -7.26 -5.42 9.76
CA TRP A 112 -7.95 -6.65 9.36
C TRP A 112 -9.26 -6.36 8.63
N THR A 113 -9.82 -7.38 8.00
CA THR A 113 -11.15 -7.28 7.37
C THR A 113 -12.25 -7.81 8.29
N LYS A 114 -13.44 -7.21 8.18
CA LYS A 114 -14.66 -7.76 8.78
C LYS A 114 -14.96 -9.13 8.17
N LYS A 115 -15.62 -10.01 8.93
CA LYS A 115 -16.13 -11.27 8.37
C LYS A 115 -17.20 -10.92 7.33
N ASN A 116 -17.09 -11.48 6.12
CA ASN A 116 -18.17 -11.42 5.15
C ASN A 116 -19.38 -12.16 5.74
N ASN A 117 -20.35 -11.40 6.24
CA ASN A 117 -21.67 -11.95 6.48
C ASN A 117 -22.36 -12.02 5.12
N GLN A 118 -22.32 -13.20 4.50
CA GLN A 118 -23.36 -13.56 3.54
C GLN A 118 -24.69 -13.35 4.26
N LEU A 119 -25.62 -12.59 3.67
CA LEU A 119 -26.92 -12.13 4.22
C LEU A 119 -26.94 -10.68 4.75
N ASN A 120 -27.07 -9.75 3.82
CA ASN A 120 -28.24 -8.87 3.79
C ASN A 120 -28.89 -8.99 2.40
N SER A 121 -29.32 -10.20 2.06
CA SER A 121 -30.02 -10.51 0.81
C SER A 121 -31.49 -10.04 0.81
N ASN A 122 -31.92 -9.27 1.83
CA ASN A 122 -33.27 -8.72 1.92
C ASN A 122 -33.36 -7.20 1.77
N ASN A 123 -32.26 -6.51 1.45
CA ASN A 123 -32.34 -5.10 1.07
C ASN A 123 -32.22 -4.97 -0.44
N HIS A 124 -33.38 -4.91 -1.11
CA HIS A 124 -33.46 -4.31 -2.43
C HIS A 124 -32.75 -2.93 -2.41
N ALA A 125 -31.81 -2.74 -3.34
CA ALA A 125 -31.38 -1.42 -3.82
C ALA A 125 -30.86 -0.38 -2.80
N GLY A 126 -30.01 -0.77 -1.86
CA GLY A 126 -29.18 0.16 -1.09
C GLY A 126 -27.70 -0.25 -1.19
N ILE A 127 -26.89 0.44 -1.99
CA ILE A 127 -25.44 0.23 -2.01
C ILE A 127 -24.95 0.53 -0.59
N LEU A 128 -24.59 -0.50 0.18
CA LEU A 128 -23.96 -0.29 1.48
C LEU A 128 -22.71 0.55 1.27
N LYS A 129 -22.72 1.74 1.87
CA LYS A 129 -21.59 2.66 1.83
C LYS A 129 -20.39 1.95 2.47
N PRO A 130 -19.24 1.87 1.79
CA PRO A 130 -18.07 1.18 2.33
C PRO A 130 -17.65 1.83 3.64
N SER A 131 -17.41 1.02 4.67
CA SER A 131 -17.05 1.50 6.00
C SER A 131 -15.70 0.95 6.48
N ILE A 132 -15.04 1.76 7.32
CA ILE A 132 -13.86 1.39 8.08
C ILE A 132 -14.14 1.76 9.53
N THR A 133 -13.85 0.85 10.46
CA THR A 133 -14.03 1.08 11.89
C THR A 133 -12.67 1.16 12.57
N LEU A 134 -12.40 2.28 13.22
CA LEU A 134 -11.27 2.46 14.13
C LEU A 134 -11.67 1.96 15.52
N LYS A 135 -11.01 0.91 16.01
CA LYS A 135 -11.19 0.38 17.38
C LYS A 135 -10.09 0.92 18.29
N ILE A 136 -10.49 1.66 19.31
CA ILE A 136 -9.60 2.48 20.13
C ILE A 136 -9.82 2.17 21.60
N SER A 137 -8.75 2.18 22.39
CA SER A 137 -8.84 2.06 23.86
C SER A 137 -9.69 3.18 24.46
N LYS A 138 -10.49 2.87 25.49
CA LYS A 138 -11.24 3.88 26.26
C LYS A 138 -10.36 4.77 27.14
N THR A 139 -9.17 4.29 27.51
CA THR A 139 -8.37 4.89 28.59
C THR A 139 -6.97 5.32 28.19
N HIS A 140 -6.48 4.86 27.03
CA HIS A 140 -5.11 5.13 26.62
C HIS A 140 -5.01 5.15 25.09
N PHE A 141 -5.14 6.34 24.50
CA PHE A 141 -5.08 6.55 23.06
C PHE A 141 -4.53 7.95 22.73
N PRO A 142 -3.86 8.13 21.58
CA PRO A 142 -3.38 9.43 21.14
C PRO A 142 -4.43 10.15 20.27
N THR A 143 -5.09 11.17 20.82
CA THR A 143 -6.24 11.87 20.20
C THR A 143 -5.93 12.41 18.79
N GLU A 144 -4.86 13.17 18.62
CA GLU A 144 -4.53 13.80 17.33
C GLU A 144 -4.16 12.78 16.26
N THR A 145 -3.60 11.64 16.67
CA THR A 145 -3.31 10.51 15.78
C THR A 145 -4.59 9.88 15.26
N VAL A 146 -5.57 9.68 16.16
CA VAL A 146 -6.88 9.12 15.83
C VAL A 146 -7.65 10.04 14.88
N GLU A 147 -7.67 11.34 15.18
CA GLU A 147 -8.32 12.34 14.33
C GLU A 147 -7.68 12.39 12.93
N ALA A 148 -6.36 12.35 12.85
CA ALA A 148 -5.64 12.31 11.57
C ALA A 148 -5.92 11.04 10.77
N LEU A 149 -5.99 9.88 11.44
CA LEU A 149 -6.40 8.62 10.80
C LEU A 149 -7.83 8.71 10.30
N GLN A 150 -8.78 9.17 11.12
CA GLN A 150 -10.19 9.30 10.74
C GLN A 150 -10.37 10.24 9.54
N LYS A 151 -9.71 11.42 9.57
CA LYS A 151 -9.73 12.38 8.46
C LYS A 151 -9.08 11.79 7.20
N GLY A 152 -7.93 11.12 7.34
CA GLY A 152 -7.23 10.47 6.23
C GLY A 152 -8.07 9.37 5.57
N LEU A 153 -8.61 8.45 6.38
CA LEU A 153 -9.44 7.33 5.91
C LEU A 153 -10.76 7.81 5.29
N SER A 154 -11.39 8.84 5.88
CA SER A 154 -12.63 9.38 5.33
C SER A 154 -12.41 10.07 3.98
N SER A 155 -11.20 10.53 3.67
CA SER A 155 -10.91 11.13 2.35
C SER A 155 -10.86 10.13 1.19
N ILE A 156 -10.92 8.83 1.48
CA ILE A 156 -10.86 7.77 0.47
C ILE A 156 -12.20 7.68 -0.27
N TYR A 157 -12.14 7.63 -1.60
CA TYR A 157 -13.28 7.37 -2.47
C TYR A 157 -13.15 5.99 -3.13
N LEU A 158 -14.16 5.15 -2.94
CA LEU A 158 -14.29 3.84 -3.57
C LEU A 158 -15.64 3.74 -4.27
N LEU A 159 -15.66 3.29 -5.52
CA LEU A 159 -16.88 3.17 -6.33
C LEU A 159 -17.71 4.47 -6.35
N ARG A 160 -17.02 5.63 -6.45
CA ARG A 160 -17.59 6.99 -6.39
C ARG A 160 -18.26 7.37 -5.07
N GLN A 161 -18.04 6.59 -4.01
CA GLN A 161 -18.56 6.87 -2.67
C GLN A 161 -17.41 7.14 -1.71
N LYS A 162 -17.59 8.14 -0.86
CA LYS A 162 -16.66 8.44 0.24
C LYS A 162 -16.80 7.35 1.31
N ILE A 163 -15.68 6.81 1.81
CA ILE A 163 -15.70 5.80 2.88
C ILE A 163 -16.30 6.40 4.16
N ASN A 164 -17.21 5.67 4.80
CA ASN A 164 -17.66 5.99 6.15
C ASN A 164 -16.61 5.53 7.16
N VAL A 165 -16.20 6.39 8.09
CA VAL A 165 -15.23 6.02 9.13
C VAL A 165 -15.85 6.18 10.49
N GLU A 166 -16.05 5.07 11.17
CA GLU A 166 -16.60 5.01 12.52
C GLU A 166 -15.47 4.83 13.53
N VAL A 167 -15.59 5.51 14.67
CA VAL A 167 -14.64 5.41 15.76
C VAL A 167 -15.35 4.76 16.95
N LEU A 168 -14.87 3.59 17.37
CA LEU A 168 -15.40 2.85 18.51
C LEU A 168 -14.38 2.82 19.63
N TYR A 169 -14.77 3.35 20.78
CA TYR A 169 -13.99 3.27 22.01
C TYR A 169 -14.37 2.00 22.76
N ASP A 170 -13.50 0.99 22.71
CA ASP A 170 -13.72 -0.32 23.30
C ASP A 170 -12.43 -0.88 23.92
N ASN A 171 -12.57 -1.89 24.78
CA ASN A 171 -11.44 -2.60 25.39
C ASN A 171 -10.83 -3.67 24.47
N SER A 172 -11.41 -3.88 23.26
CA SER A 172 -10.97 -4.89 22.28
C SER A 172 -10.51 -4.22 20.97
N GLN A 173 -9.26 -3.76 20.90
CA GLN A 173 -8.71 -3.09 19.70
C GLN A 173 -8.16 -4.05 18.64
N TRP A 174 -8.56 -5.32 18.67
CA TRP A 174 -8.04 -6.40 17.83
C TRP A 174 -9.19 -7.17 17.15
N PRO A 175 -8.89 -8.05 16.15
CA PRO A 175 -9.93 -8.80 15.45
C PRO A 175 -10.77 -9.67 16.39
N GLU A 176 -12.06 -9.83 16.08
CA GLU A 176 -12.94 -10.72 16.84
C GLU A 176 -12.35 -12.13 16.98
N LYS A 177 -12.52 -12.73 18.15
CA LYS A 177 -12.03 -14.09 18.49
C LYS A 177 -10.50 -14.22 18.46
N MET A 178 -9.77 -13.11 18.36
CA MET A 178 -8.33 -13.03 18.65
C MET A 178 -8.11 -12.38 20.02
N HIS A 179 -6.85 -12.22 20.39
CA HIS A 179 -6.43 -11.58 21.63
C HIS A 179 -5.53 -10.39 21.31
N SER A 180 -5.33 -9.49 22.29
CA SER A 180 -4.35 -8.43 22.15
C SER A 180 -2.98 -8.99 21.76
N LEU A 181 -2.31 -8.29 20.86
CA LEU A 181 -0.93 -8.58 20.46
C LEU A 181 0.06 -8.25 21.59
N VAL A 182 -0.28 -7.22 22.39
CA VAL A 182 0.52 -6.70 23.49
C VAL A 182 -0.34 -6.64 24.75
N PRO A 183 0.10 -7.24 25.88
CA PRO A 183 -0.64 -7.14 27.13
C PRO A 183 -0.84 -5.68 27.57
N ASN A 184 -2.03 -5.33 28.08
CA ASN A 184 -2.35 -3.93 28.43
C ASN A 184 -1.35 -3.30 29.41
N ASN A 185 -0.89 -4.06 30.40
CA ASN A 185 0.06 -3.57 31.40
C ASN A 185 1.43 -3.25 30.75
N PHE A 186 1.88 -4.13 29.84
CA PHE A 186 3.10 -3.89 29.07
C PHE A 186 2.93 -2.66 28.17
N GLY A 187 1.78 -2.52 27.51
CA GLY A 187 1.49 -1.40 26.63
C GLY A 187 1.60 -0.06 27.37
N LYS A 188 0.93 0.06 28.53
CA LYS A 188 0.99 1.25 29.37
C LYS A 188 2.41 1.55 29.90
N ALA A 189 3.14 0.53 30.33
CA ALA A 189 4.49 0.70 30.88
C ALA A 189 5.51 1.18 29.83
N ASN A 190 5.27 0.91 28.54
CA ASN A 190 6.17 1.27 27.43
C ASN A 190 5.61 2.39 26.53
N ASN A 191 4.59 3.14 26.98
CA ASN A 191 3.89 4.16 26.18
C ASN A 191 3.52 3.64 24.78
N CYS A 192 3.03 2.41 24.72
CA CYS A 192 2.65 1.74 23.50
C CYS A 192 1.15 1.84 23.29
N TYR A 193 0.76 2.43 22.17
CA TYR A 193 -0.62 2.65 21.78
C TYR A 193 -1.03 1.64 20.71
N LEU A 194 -2.21 1.03 20.86
CA LEU A 194 -2.78 0.11 19.89
C LEU A 194 -4.04 0.72 19.29
N ILE A 195 -4.07 0.84 17.96
CA ILE A 195 -5.26 1.23 17.20
C ILE A 195 -5.59 0.08 16.25
N GLY A 196 -6.82 -0.41 16.35
CA GLY A 196 -7.38 -1.39 15.44
C GLY A 196 -8.06 -0.74 14.26
N ILE A 197 -7.88 -1.30 13.07
CA ILE A 197 -8.45 -0.81 11.81
C ILE A 197 -9.17 -1.99 11.15
N GLU A 198 -10.49 -2.03 11.33
CA GLU A 198 -11.37 -3.02 10.73
C GLU A 198 -11.94 -2.48 9.42
N ILE A 199 -11.74 -3.22 8.34
CA ILE A 199 -12.08 -2.79 6.98
C ILE A 199 -13.18 -3.69 6.41
N ASP A 200 -14.21 -3.11 5.79
CA ASP A 200 -15.15 -3.91 5.01
C ASP A 200 -14.45 -4.56 3.81
N PRO A 201 -14.62 -5.88 3.57
CA PRO A 201 -13.92 -6.60 2.49
C PRO A 201 -14.49 -6.31 1.09
N ILE A 202 -14.84 -5.04 0.79
CA ILE A 202 -15.45 -4.61 -0.48
C ILE A 202 -14.55 -4.80 -1.71
N PHE A 203 -13.27 -5.08 -1.49
CA PHE A 203 -12.30 -5.40 -2.53
C PHE A 203 -12.28 -6.89 -2.88
N GLN A 204 -13.17 -7.69 -2.28
CA GLN A 204 -13.33 -9.13 -2.53
C GLN A 204 -14.79 -9.43 -2.89
N ASN A 205 -15.00 -10.40 -3.78
CA ASN A 205 -16.31 -10.99 -3.99
C ASN A 205 -16.71 -11.80 -2.75
N ALA A 206 -17.90 -11.55 -2.20
CA ALA A 206 -18.35 -12.19 -0.96
C ALA A 206 -18.66 -13.69 -1.08
N ILE A 207 -18.87 -14.18 -2.30
CA ILE A 207 -19.19 -15.58 -2.59
C ILE A 207 -17.93 -16.31 -3.06
N THR A 208 -17.26 -15.79 -4.10
CA THR A 208 -16.13 -16.48 -4.72
C THR A 208 -14.80 -16.23 -4.00
N GLY A 209 -14.68 -15.12 -3.27
CA GLY A 209 -13.42 -14.68 -2.67
C GLY A 209 -12.46 -14.02 -3.66
N ASP A 210 -12.88 -13.81 -4.91
CA ASP A 210 -12.05 -13.17 -5.93
C ASP A 210 -11.77 -11.71 -5.58
N ILE A 211 -10.53 -11.28 -5.79
CA ILE A 211 -10.11 -9.91 -5.51
C ILE A 211 -10.51 -9.01 -6.69
N PHE A 212 -11.13 -7.86 -6.40
CA PHE A 212 -11.29 -6.74 -7.33
C PHE A 212 -10.00 -5.88 -7.31
N PRO A 213 -9.08 -6.02 -8.28
CA PRO A 213 -7.74 -5.47 -8.15
C PRO A 213 -7.70 -3.93 -8.13
N LEU A 214 -8.58 -3.29 -8.90
CA LEU A 214 -8.68 -1.83 -8.95
C LEU A 214 -9.21 -1.24 -7.65
N VAL A 215 -10.18 -1.91 -7.01
CA VAL A 215 -10.73 -1.52 -5.71
C VAL A 215 -9.67 -1.69 -4.62
N LEU A 216 -9.00 -2.85 -4.60
CA LEU A 216 -7.91 -3.12 -3.65
C LEU A 216 -6.78 -2.10 -3.79
N ARG A 217 -6.37 -1.76 -5.02
CA ARG A 217 -5.30 -0.78 -5.26
C ARG A 217 -5.68 0.60 -4.74
N LYS A 218 -6.89 1.09 -5.04
CA LYS A 218 -7.37 2.39 -4.55
C LYS A 218 -7.49 2.43 -3.03
N LEU A 219 -7.98 1.34 -2.42
CA LEU A 219 -8.05 1.20 -0.98
C LEU A 219 -6.65 1.19 -0.35
N HIS A 220 -5.70 0.44 -0.91
CA HIS A 220 -4.32 0.38 -0.42
C HIS A 220 -3.64 1.75 -0.47
N GLN A 221 -3.78 2.49 -1.58
CA GLN A 221 -3.24 3.85 -1.71
C GLN A 221 -3.81 4.80 -0.64
N GLY A 222 -5.14 4.77 -0.47
CA GLY A 222 -5.84 5.59 0.51
C GLY A 222 -5.44 5.26 1.94
N LEU A 223 -5.42 3.96 2.27
CA LEU A 223 -5.02 3.45 3.58
C LEU A 223 -3.58 3.85 3.88
N SER A 224 -2.63 3.56 3.00
CA SER A 224 -1.20 3.89 3.21
C SER A 224 -1.00 5.38 3.46
N LYS A 225 -1.69 6.25 2.71
CA LYS A 225 -1.67 7.70 2.94
C LYS A 225 -2.22 8.04 4.33
N ALA A 226 -3.36 7.47 4.73
CA ALA A 226 -3.96 7.71 6.04
C ALA A 226 -3.07 7.23 7.18
N LEU A 227 -2.47 6.03 7.08
CA LEU A 227 -1.53 5.50 8.06
C LEU A 227 -0.33 6.45 8.23
N LYS A 228 0.28 6.92 7.14
CA LYS A 228 1.38 7.88 7.19
C LYS A 228 0.99 9.20 7.86
N LEU A 229 -0.22 9.71 7.61
CA LEU A 229 -0.73 10.92 8.28
C LEU A 229 -0.92 10.70 9.80
N GLY A 230 -1.48 9.55 10.18
CA GLY A 230 -1.61 9.16 11.58
C GLY A 230 -0.26 9.04 12.29
N VAL A 231 0.66 8.28 11.69
CA VAL A 231 2.02 8.11 12.21
C VAL A 231 2.78 9.44 12.27
N PHE A 232 2.55 10.35 11.33
CA PHE A 232 3.13 11.69 11.35
C PHE A 232 2.70 12.48 12.57
N GLN A 233 1.40 12.52 12.87
CA GLN A 233 0.90 13.17 14.08
C GLN A 233 1.39 12.47 15.35
N PHE A 234 1.38 11.14 15.37
CA PHE A 234 1.92 10.35 16.47
C PHE A 234 3.39 10.69 16.75
N SER A 235 4.21 10.74 15.70
CA SER A 235 5.64 11.02 15.82
C SER A 235 5.88 12.39 16.45
N HIS A 236 5.16 13.42 15.99
CA HIS A 236 5.29 14.78 16.51
C HIS A 236 4.84 14.91 17.96
N ASN A 237 3.72 14.28 18.33
CA ASN A 237 3.07 14.54 19.61
C ASN A 237 3.48 13.58 20.72
N GLN A 238 3.85 12.34 20.38
CA GLN A 238 4.11 11.28 21.36
C GLN A 238 5.56 10.80 21.39
N THR A 239 6.38 11.19 20.40
CA THR A 239 7.76 10.70 20.29
C THR A 239 8.78 11.84 20.23
N THR A 240 10.07 11.49 20.18
CA THR A 240 11.17 12.43 19.91
C THR A 240 11.39 12.70 18.42
N LEU A 241 10.81 11.88 17.53
CA LEU A 241 11.00 12.00 16.09
C LEU A 241 10.24 13.21 15.52
N ARG A 242 10.89 14.00 14.66
CA ARG A 242 10.30 15.17 13.99
C ARG A 242 10.44 15.04 12.46
N PRO A 243 9.62 14.19 11.82
CA PRO A 243 9.66 14.05 10.37
C PRO A 243 9.21 15.35 9.70
N THR A 244 9.92 15.82 8.67
CA THR A 244 9.58 17.08 7.98
C THR A 244 8.24 17.02 7.25
N ASN A 245 7.91 15.84 6.70
CA ASN A 245 6.64 15.56 6.05
C ASN A 245 6.20 14.11 6.29
N TYR A 246 4.92 13.80 6.09
CA TYR A 246 4.40 12.44 6.28
C TYR A 246 4.94 11.44 5.25
N GLN A 247 5.41 11.90 4.09
CA GLN A 247 5.99 11.05 3.05
C GLN A 247 7.33 10.44 3.50
N SER A 248 8.07 11.15 4.33
CA SER A 248 9.34 10.69 4.93
C SER A 248 9.17 9.48 5.85
N LEU A 249 7.93 9.07 6.17
CA LEU A 249 7.60 7.87 6.94
C LEU A 249 7.34 6.65 6.04
N GLY A 250 7.35 6.83 4.72
CA GLY A 250 7.32 5.74 3.74
C GLY A 250 8.63 4.96 3.66
N ARG A 251 8.67 3.97 2.77
CA ARG A 251 9.88 3.19 2.50
C ARG A 251 10.96 4.07 1.88
N ARG A 252 12.20 3.97 2.37
CA ARG A 252 13.39 4.62 1.80
C ARG A 252 14.15 3.69 0.88
N ALA A 253 14.23 2.41 1.23
CA ALA A 253 14.96 1.45 0.41
C ALA A 253 14.23 1.20 -0.92
N MET A 254 14.70 1.84 -2.00
CA MET A 254 14.32 1.49 -3.36
C MET A 254 14.82 0.08 -3.66
N VAL A 255 13.88 -0.86 -3.76
CA VAL A 255 14.15 -2.25 -4.10
C VAL A 255 14.60 -2.30 -5.56
N LYS A 256 15.50 -3.24 -5.92
CA LYS A 256 15.95 -3.47 -7.30
C LYS A 256 14.79 -3.47 -8.33
N ALA A 257 13.66 -4.06 -7.97
CA ALA A 257 12.45 -4.09 -8.80
C ALA A 257 11.92 -2.70 -9.21
N VAL A 258 12.05 -1.69 -8.34
CA VAL A 258 11.66 -0.30 -8.63
C VAL A 258 12.54 0.27 -9.74
N TRP A 259 13.86 0.09 -9.61
CA TRP A 259 14.83 0.55 -10.62
C TRP A 259 14.66 -0.17 -11.96
N GLU A 260 14.41 -1.48 -11.94
CA GLU A 260 14.15 -2.26 -13.16
C GLU A 260 12.87 -1.80 -13.88
N VAL A 261 11.83 -1.42 -13.15
CA VAL A 261 10.59 -0.87 -13.74
C VAL A 261 10.83 0.54 -14.30
N ASP A 262 11.48 1.40 -13.53
CA ASP A 262 11.82 2.77 -13.94
C ASP A 262 12.65 2.79 -15.23
N GLN A 263 13.72 1.99 -15.29
CA GLN A 263 14.58 1.88 -16.45
C GLN A 263 13.79 1.42 -17.70
N LYS A 264 12.94 0.41 -17.57
CA LYS A 264 12.13 -0.09 -18.71
C LYS A 264 11.12 0.96 -19.20
N LEU A 265 10.52 1.75 -18.30
CA LEU A 265 9.62 2.83 -18.68
C LEU A 265 10.40 3.97 -19.38
N ALA A 266 11.59 4.32 -18.88
CA ALA A 266 12.46 5.31 -19.47
C ALA A 266 12.94 4.91 -20.87
N GLU A 267 13.34 3.65 -21.06
CA GLU A 267 13.73 3.10 -22.36
C GLU A 267 12.62 3.25 -23.41
N ILE A 268 11.36 3.01 -23.04
CA ILE A 268 10.21 3.19 -23.94
C ILE A 268 9.96 4.68 -24.20
N SER A 269 9.98 5.51 -23.16
CA SER A 269 9.76 6.95 -23.26
C SER A 269 10.80 7.63 -24.17
N ASN A 270 12.06 7.18 -24.11
CA ASN A 270 13.17 7.74 -24.88
C ASN A 270 13.25 7.19 -26.31
N ALA A 271 12.40 6.22 -26.68
CA ALA A 271 12.41 5.62 -28.01
C ALA A 271 11.80 6.54 -29.09
N TYR A 272 11.11 7.63 -28.71
CA TYR A 272 10.46 8.54 -29.64
C TYR A 272 10.25 9.94 -29.06
N ASP A 273 10.35 10.96 -29.91
CA ASP A 273 9.99 12.33 -29.57
C ASP A 273 8.54 12.62 -29.94
N PHE A 274 7.61 12.40 -29.00
CA PHE A 274 6.17 12.55 -29.25
C PHE A 274 5.81 13.91 -29.86
N LEU A 275 6.23 15.02 -29.24
CA LEU A 275 5.92 16.37 -29.70
C LEU A 275 6.41 16.60 -31.14
N LEU A 276 7.66 16.19 -31.43
CA LEU A 276 8.23 16.33 -32.76
C LEU A 276 7.45 15.54 -33.83
N LEU A 277 6.86 14.40 -33.44
CA LEU A 277 6.09 13.54 -34.34
C LEU A 277 4.64 14.02 -34.53
N VAL A 278 4.06 14.75 -33.58
CA VAL A 278 2.68 15.28 -33.71
C VAL A 278 2.65 16.73 -34.21
N THR A 279 3.78 17.42 -34.28
CA THR A 279 3.85 18.77 -34.85
C THR A 279 3.99 18.71 -36.38
N PRO A 280 3.12 19.39 -37.15
CA PRO A 280 3.27 19.51 -38.59
C PRO A 280 4.58 20.23 -38.97
N ILE A 281 5.21 19.84 -40.07
CA ILE A 281 6.44 20.47 -40.57
C ILE A 281 6.19 21.69 -41.45
N ASN A 282 4.93 21.91 -41.85
CA ASN A 282 4.54 22.94 -42.82
C ASN A 282 3.51 23.93 -42.26
N ILE A 283 3.61 24.27 -40.96
CA ILE A 283 2.63 25.12 -40.26
C ILE A 283 2.44 26.47 -40.97
N ASP A 284 3.52 27.22 -41.17
CA ASP A 284 3.45 28.58 -41.76
C ASP A 284 2.92 28.55 -43.20
N GLN A 285 3.40 27.59 -44.00
CA GLN A 285 2.93 27.41 -45.37
C GLN A 285 1.44 27.04 -45.43
N SER A 286 0.97 26.20 -44.51
CA SER A 286 -0.44 25.80 -44.43
C SER A 286 -1.32 26.96 -44.00
N TRP A 287 -0.84 27.77 -43.05
CA TRP A 287 -1.53 28.97 -42.57
C TRP A 287 -1.71 30.00 -43.68
N ASN A 288 -0.65 30.31 -44.42
CA ASN A 288 -0.72 31.25 -45.54
C ASN A 288 -1.67 30.77 -46.65
N LYS A 289 -1.66 29.46 -46.94
CA LYS A 289 -2.60 28.86 -47.90
C LYS A 289 -4.05 28.97 -47.42
N PHE A 290 -4.32 28.72 -46.15
CA PHE A 290 -5.64 28.85 -45.54
C PHE A 290 -6.15 30.30 -45.63
N LEU A 291 -5.32 31.28 -45.28
CA LEU A 291 -5.63 32.71 -45.42
C LEU A 291 -5.93 33.09 -46.88
N SER A 292 -5.09 32.66 -47.82
CA SER A 292 -5.28 32.96 -49.25
C SER A 292 -6.56 32.34 -49.82
N SER A 293 -7.05 31.25 -49.23
CA SER A 293 -8.31 30.61 -49.59
C SER A 293 -9.55 31.25 -48.97
N LYS A 294 -9.40 32.40 -48.28
CA LYS A 294 -10.48 33.05 -47.52
C LYS A 294 -11.17 32.09 -46.55
N PHE A 295 -10.41 31.19 -45.95
CA PHE A 295 -10.90 30.21 -44.98
C PHE A 295 -11.85 29.13 -45.54
N GLU A 296 -11.99 29.02 -46.87
CA GLU A 296 -12.93 28.07 -47.49
C GLU A 296 -12.37 26.64 -47.59
N LYS A 297 -11.04 26.47 -47.63
CA LYS A 297 -10.39 25.15 -47.77
C LYS A 297 -9.61 24.79 -46.52
N SER A 298 -9.82 23.59 -45.99
CA SER A 298 -9.07 23.12 -44.82
C SER A 298 -7.57 22.97 -45.12
N PRO A 299 -6.67 23.41 -44.21
CA PRO A 299 -5.23 23.29 -44.39
C PRO A 299 -4.79 21.82 -44.40
N ILE A 300 -3.86 21.48 -45.29
CA ILE A 300 -3.28 20.14 -45.39
C ILE A 300 -1.94 20.11 -44.64
N PHE A 301 -1.88 19.30 -43.57
CA PHE A 301 -0.69 19.18 -42.74
C PHE A 301 0.20 17.99 -43.14
N TYR A 302 1.49 18.26 -43.29
CA TYR A 302 2.53 17.26 -43.48
C TYR A 302 3.25 17.01 -42.16
N TYR A 303 3.57 15.75 -41.89
CA TYR A 303 4.18 15.30 -40.64
C TYR A 303 5.40 14.44 -40.94
N ARG A 304 6.32 14.35 -39.97
CA ARG A 304 7.48 13.46 -40.05
C ARG A 304 7.05 11.98 -40.09
N PRO A 305 7.72 11.11 -40.87
CA PRO A 305 7.51 9.66 -40.76
C PRO A 305 7.74 9.19 -39.32
N ILE A 306 6.93 8.23 -38.85
CA ILE A 306 7.11 7.64 -37.52
C ILE A 306 8.21 6.58 -37.63
N PRO A 307 9.36 6.70 -36.93
CA PRO A 307 10.49 5.79 -37.05
C PRO A 307 10.35 4.54 -36.16
N ILE A 308 9.26 4.41 -35.41
CA ILE A 308 9.00 3.34 -34.45
C ILE A 308 7.79 2.49 -34.86
N ASN A 309 7.67 1.31 -34.26
CA ASN A 309 6.44 0.52 -34.28
C ASN A 309 5.67 0.73 -32.96
N PRO A 310 4.58 1.52 -32.94
CA PRO A 310 3.84 1.78 -31.71
C PRO A 310 3.27 0.52 -31.04
N SER A 311 2.81 -0.45 -31.84
CA SER A 311 2.24 -1.70 -31.32
C SER A 311 3.30 -2.54 -30.59
N ALA A 312 4.51 -2.64 -31.14
CA ALA A 312 5.60 -3.36 -30.50
C ALA A 312 6.04 -2.69 -29.17
N LEU A 313 6.09 -1.36 -29.13
CA LEU A 313 6.38 -0.62 -27.89
C LEU A 313 5.27 -0.79 -26.85
N LYS A 314 3.99 -0.83 -27.25
CA LYS A 314 2.88 -1.14 -26.34
C LYS A 314 3.01 -2.53 -25.73
N THR A 315 3.35 -3.55 -26.51
CA THR A 315 3.59 -4.90 -25.98
C THR A 315 4.71 -4.90 -24.94
N LYS A 316 5.82 -4.19 -25.19
CA LYS A 316 6.89 -4.02 -24.20
C LYS A 316 6.40 -3.28 -22.95
N LEU A 317 5.63 -2.21 -23.12
CA LEU A 317 5.10 -1.36 -22.04
C LEU A 317 4.20 -2.14 -21.07
N TYR A 318 3.31 -3.00 -21.58
CA TYR A 318 2.43 -3.82 -20.76
C TYR A 318 3.11 -5.06 -20.18
N GLY A 319 4.29 -5.44 -20.67
CA GLY A 319 5.13 -6.48 -20.08
C GLY A 319 5.89 -6.03 -18.83
N ILE A 320 5.84 -4.74 -18.47
CA ILE A 320 6.52 -4.20 -17.29
C ILE A 320 5.71 -4.55 -16.02
N PRO A 321 6.29 -5.30 -15.05
CA PRO A 321 5.55 -5.83 -13.90
C PRO A 321 5.36 -4.79 -12.77
N ILE A 322 4.63 -3.72 -13.05
CA ILE A 322 4.37 -2.63 -12.08
C ILE A 322 3.60 -3.15 -10.85
N GLU A 323 2.81 -4.22 -11.00
CA GLU A 323 2.02 -4.87 -9.94
C GLU A 323 2.90 -5.44 -8.82
N GLN A 324 4.16 -5.74 -9.10
CA GLN A 324 5.09 -6.32 -8.12
C GLN A 324 5.66 -5.28 -7.16
N ILE A 325 5.46 -3.99 -7.43
CA ILE A 325 5.94 -2.91 -6.58
C ILE A 325 5.06 -2.84 -5.32
N GLU A 326 5.67 -3.12 -4.17
CA GLU A 326 4.97 -3.13 -2.90
C GLU A 326 4.58 -1.71 -2.42
N ASP A 327 5.38 -0.67 -2.72
CA ASP A 327 5.08 0.70 -2.31
C ASP A 327 3.91 1.27 -3.15
N PRO A 328 2.76 1.62 -2.52
CA PRO A 328 1.57 2.07 -3.25
C PRO A 328 1.75 3.44 -3.91
N THR A 329 2.65 4.28 -3.41
CA THR A 329 2.92 5.62 -3.95
C THR A 329 3.74 5.50 -5.24
N LEU A 330 4.83 4.73 -5.20
CA LEU A 330 5.65 4.45 -6.39
C LEU A 330 4.88 3.66 -7.44
N SER A 331 4.13 2.63 -7.02
CA SER A 331 3.27 1.87 -7.93
C SER A 331 2.30 2.78 -8.68
N ASN A 332 1.66 3.74 -7.98
CA ASN A 332 0.76 4.71 -8.63
C ASN A 332 1.48 5.59 -9.66
N LEU A 333 2.65 6.13 -9.31
CA LEU A 333 3.44 6.97 -10.19
C LEU A 333 3.80 6.22 -11.50
N PHE A 334 4.25 4.98 -11.38
CA PHE A 334 4.59 4.18 -12.56
C PHE A 334 3.36 3.81 -13.39
N TYR A 335 2.20 3.53 -12.77
CA TYR A 335 0.96 3.33 -13.51
C TYR A 335 0.53 4.59 -14.27
N GLU A 336 0.64 5.77 -13.66
CA GLU A 336 0.34 7.04 -14.34
C GLU A 336 1.26 7.23 -15.55
N LYS A 337 2.57 6.97 -15.40
CA LYS A 337 3.52 7.03 -16.51
C LYS A 337 3.22 5.99 -17.59
N GLN A 338 2.85 4.77 -17.22
CA GLN A 338 2.45 3.73 -18.18
C GLN A 338 1.22 4.16 -18.99
N VAL A 339 0.21 4.74 -18.34
CA VAL A 339 -1.01 5.27 -19.02
C VAL A 339 -0.67 6.44 -19.93
N GLU A 340 0.23 7.32 -19.53
CA GLU A 340 0.72 8.42 -20.38
C GLU A 340 1.41 7.88 -21.66
N LEU A 341 2.35 6.94 -21.50
CA LEU A 341 3.05 6.31 -22.63
C LEU A 341 2.09 5.53 -23.54
N GLU A 342 1.12 4.83 -22.97
CA GLU A 342 0.07 4.14 -23.71
C GLU A 342 -0.71 5.11 -24.61
N LYS A 343 -1.17 6.23 -24.05
CA LYS A 343 -1.92 7.26 -24.78
C LYS A 343 -1.10 7.88 -25.90
N THR A 344 0.16 8.22 -25.64
CA THR A 344 1.04 8.80 -26.68
C THR A 344 1.30 7.81 -27.80
N LEU A 345 1.53 6.52 -27.50
CA LEU A 345 1.66 5.47 -28.52
C LEU A 345 0.35 5.24 -29.30
N SER A 346 -0.82 5.31 -28.64
CA SER A 346 -2.14 5.28 -29.28
C SER A 346 -2.29 6.44 -30.27
N MET A 347 -2.02 7.67 -29.83
CA MET A 347 -2.08 8.87 -30.68
C MET A 347 -1.14 8.76 -31.89
N LEU A 348 0.08 8.25 -31.73
CA LEU A 348 1.00 8.07 -32.85
C LEU A 348 0.50 7.05 -33.87
N ARG A 349 -0.10 5.94 -33.40
CA ARG A 349 -0.70 4.92 -34.29
C ARG A 349 -1.87 5.50 -35.08
N ASP A 350 -2.72 6.27 -34.40
CA ASP A 350 -3.97 6.77 -34.97
C ASP A 350 -3.77 8.11 -35.72
N ARG A 351 -2.53 8.64 -35.76
CA ARG A 351 -2.17 9.89 -36.46
C ARG A 351 -2.59 9.83 -37.93
N ARG A 352 -3.38 10.83 -38.35
CA ARG A 352 -4.04 10.95 -39.67
C ARG A 352 -5.25 10.02 -39.89
N THR A 353 -5.77 9.42 -38.84
CA THR A 353 -7.07 8.72 -38.88
C THR A 353 -8.15 9.56 -38.19
N ARG A 354 -9.41 9.17 -38.32
CA ARG A 354 -10.53 9.79 -37.58
C ARG A 354 -10.47 9.55 -36.06
N ASN A 355 -9.63 8.63 -35.61
CA ASN A 355 -9.46 8.26 -34.21
C ASN A 355 -8.34 9.04 -33.51
N PHE A 356 -7.69 9.97 -34.22
CA PHE A 356 -6.61 10.79 -33.68
C PHE A 356 -7.11 11.83 -32.68
#